data_AF-A0AB37H8D4-F1
#
_entry.id   AF-A0AB37H8D4-F1
#
_cell.length_a   1.000
_cell.length_b   1.000
_cell.length_c   1.000
_cell.angle_alpha   90.00
_cell.angle_beta   90.00
_cell.angle_gamma   90.00
#
_symmetry.space_group_name_H-M   'P 1'
#
loop_
_entity.id
_entity.type
_entity.pdbx_description
1 polymer ?
#
loop_
_entity_poly.entity_id
_entity_poly.type
_entity_poly.pdbx_seq_one_letter_code
_entity_poly.pdbx_strand_id
1 'polypeptide(L)'
;MKIAIVGSGNGAVTSAVDMTNQGHDVKLYCRNASIEKFDKAIEQGGFHFNNEGEENFVNFTNVSDDIEEVISDAEIIQVIIPSTFIEYYAHIMAPFVNENQIILFNMAAAMGSARFVNVLEDEHIDIRPHFAELNTLTYGTRVDFDNAVVDLSLNVQKLYFTSFYQDQLSDDFEKVEKIYPNIVKEENLWKTNLENGNPEVHPGPTLLNVGRIDYSGDFSLYKEGITKHTVRLLHAVELERLSLGRRLGFELQTAKEARIQRGYLERNDEDEPLNRLFNESPVFSQIPGPNKVKNRYLTEDIAYGLVLWSSLGREIGVETPNIDAIIVIASTILERDFFEEGLTIDDLGREKVGLD
;
A
#
# COMPACT_ATOMS: atom_id res chain seq x y z
N MET A 1 -19.07 5.95 12.51
CA MET A 1 -18.29 7.14 12.09
C MET A 1 -18.68 7.48 10.66
N LYS A 2 -18.40 8.71 10.22
CA LYS A 2 -18.47 9.09 8.81
C LYS A 2 -17.13 8.85 8.14
N ILE A 3 -17.10 7.98 7.12
CA ILE A 3 -15.88 7.51 6.48
C ILE A 3 -15.96 7.80 4.98
N ALA A 4 -14.98 8.53 4.47
CA ALA A 4 -14.77 8.67 3.04
C ALA A 4 -13.71 7.68 2.56
N ILE A 5 -13.94 7.06 1.41
CA ILE A 5 -12.95 6.23 0.73
C ILE A 5 -12.55 6.91 -0.57
N VAL A 6 -11.26 7.20 -0.73
CA VAL A 6 -10.70 7.80 -1.93
C VAL A 6 -9.98 6.73 -2.73
N GLY A 7 -10.58 6.37 -3.87
CA GLY A 7 -10.13 5.28 -4.72
C GLY A 7 -11.27 4.32 -5.05
N SER A 8 -11.10 3.53 -6.10
CA SER A 8 -12.16 2.60 -6.54
C SER A 8 -11.61 1.24 -7.03
N GLY A 9 -10.36 0.92 -6.69
CA GLY A 9 -9.80 -0.40 -6.93
C GLY A 9 -10.28 -1.44 -5.91
N ASN A 10 -9.72 -2.65 -5.97
CA ASN A 10 -10.09 -3.76 -5.09
C ASN A 10 -10.12 -3.35 -3.60
N GLY A 11 -8.99 -2.86 -3.07
CA GLY A 11 -8.89 -2.48 -1.65
C GLY A 11 -9.85 -1.36 -1.24
N ALA A 12 -10.11 -0.39 -2.13
CA ALA A 12 -10.99 0.74 -1.84
C ALA A 12 -12.45 0.29 -1.73
N VAL A 13 -12.92 -0.50 -2.69
CA VAL A 13 -14.30 -1.03 -2.67
C VAL A 13 -14.48 -2.00 -1.50
N THR A 14 -13.50 -2.86 -1.23
CA THR A 14 -13.52 -3.74 -0.06
C THR A 14 -13.60 -2.94 1.24
N SER A 15 -12.81 -1.87 1.38
CA SER A 15 -12.89 -1.00 2.55
C SER A 15 -14.26 -0.35 2.68
N ALA A 16 -14.86 0.15 1.58
CA ALA A 16 -16.18 0.76 1.63
C ALA A 16 -17.27 -0.23 2.07
N VAL A 17 -17.24 -1.44 1.52
CA VAL A 17 -18.16 -2.53 1.85
C VAL A 17 -17.98 -2.99 3.29
N ASP A 18 -16.74 -3.24 3.73
CA ASP A 18 -16.44 -3.68 5.10
C ASP A 18 -16.82 -2.61 6.14
N MET A 19 -16.45 -1.34 5.93
CA MET A 19 -16.84 -0.25 6.83
C MET A 19 -18.35 -0.08 6.92
N THR A 20 -19.08 -0.26 5.81
CA THR A 20 -20.55 -0.24 5.79
C THR A 20 -21.12 -1.44 6.56
N ASN A 21 -20.52 -2.63 6.37
CA ASN A 21 -20.90 -3.85 7.09
C ASN A 21 -20.70 -3.72 8.62
N GLN A 22 -19.70 -2.95 9.04
CA GLN A 22 -19.45 -2.59 10.44
C GLN A 22 -20.40 -1.50 10.97
N GLY A 23 -21.33 -1.00 10.16
CA GLY A 23 -22.36 -0.02 10.55
C GLY A 23 -21.90 1.43 10.51
N HIS A 24 -20.88 1.76 9.70
CA HIS A 24 -20.46 3.15 9.47
C HIS A 24 -21.21 3.81 8.31
N ASP A 25 -21.21 5.14 8.31
CA ASP A 25 -21.73 5.95 7.21
C ASP A 25 -20.60 6.19 6.21
N VAL A 26 -20.71 5.62 5.01
CA VAL A 26 -19.62 5.52 4.05
C VAL A 26 -19.97 6.19 2.72
N LYS A 27 -19.01 6.94 2.18
CA LYS A 27 -19.00 7.46 0.81
C LYS A 27 -17.73 7.01 0.10
N LEU A 28 -17.81 6.65 -1.18
CA LEU A 28 -16.65 6.30 -2.00
C LEU A 28 -16.50 7.25 -3.19
N TYR A 29 -15.30 7.79 -3.36
CA TYR A 29 -14.92 8.58 -4.52
C TYR A 29 -14.39 7.67 -5.64
N CYS A 30 -15.04 7.76 -6.81
CA CYS A 30 -14.57 7.12 -8.04
C CYS A 30 -14.53 8.16 -9.16
N ARG A 31 -13.41 8.22 -9.90
CA ARG A 31 -13.34 9.06 -11.10
C ARG A 31 -14.47 8.69 -12.08
N ASN A 32 -15.08 9.70 -12.70
CA ASN A 32 -16.15 9.53 -13.68
C ASN A 32 -15.83 8.48 -14.76
N ALA A 33 -14.61 8.50 -15.29
CA ALA A 33 -14.14 7.55 -16.31
C ALA A 33 -14.12 6.07 -15.85
N SER A 34 -14.44 5.77 -14.59
CA SER A 34 -14.53 4.42 -14.05
C SER A 34 -15.78 4.22 -13.20
N ILE A 35 -16.75 5.14 -13.25
CA ILE A 35 -17.97 5.07 -12.43
C ILE A 35 -18.89 3.92 -12.88
N GLU A 36 -18.93 3.65 -14.19
CA GLU A 36 -19.77 2.62 -14.82
C GLU A 36 -19.53 1.20 -14.28
N LYS A 37 -18.34 0.92 -13.72
CA LYS A 37 -18.08 -0.39 -13.09
C LYS A 37 -18.97 -0.66 -11.87
N PHE A 38 -19.61 0.35 -11.30
CA PHE A 38 -20.52 0.21 -10.18
C PHE A 38 -21.98 -0.02 -10.62
N ASP A 39 -22.28 0.01 -11.93
CA ASP A 39 -23.64 -0.15 -12.46
C ASP A 39 -24.31 -1.41 -11.92
N LYS A 40 -23.55 -2.52 -11.83
CA LYS A 40 -24.08 -3.78 -11.31
C LYS A 40 -24.47 -3.71 -9.84
N ALA A 41 -23.61 -3.10 -9.03
CA ALA A 41 -23.87 -2.91 -7.61
C ALA A 41 -25.06 -1.96 -7.38
N ILE A 42 -25.18 -0.91 -8.21
CA ILE A 42 -26.31 0.03 -8.17
C ILE A 42 -27.62 -0.68 -8.55
N GLU A 43 -27.62 -1.50 -9.60
CA GLU A 43 -28.77 -2.29 -10.03
C GLU A 43 -29.28 -3.22 -8.92
N GLN A 44 -28.36 -3.88 -8.20
CA GLN A 44 -28.68 -4.83 -7.13
C GLN A 44 -28.90 -4.16 -5.76
N GLY A 45 -28.47 -2.90 -5.60
CA GLY A 45 -28.53 -2.17 -4.33
C GLY A 45 -27.37 -2.44 -3.38
N GLY A 46 -26.28 -3.06 -3.82
CA GLY A 46 -25.14 -3.41 -2.97
C GLY A 46 -24.18 -4.44 -3.57
N PHE A 47 -23.41 -5.06 -2.68
CA PHE A 47 -22.41 -6.08 -3.01
C PHE A 47 -22.67 -7.38 -2.25
N HIS A 48 -22.44 -8.52 -2.91
CA HIS A 48 -22.21 -9.79 -2.22
C HIS A 48 -20.81 -9.75 -1.61
N PHE A 49 -20.71 -9.89 -0.29
CA PHE A 49 -19.48 -9.78 0.45
C PHE A 49 -19.13 -11.12 1.06
N ASN A 50 -17.96 -11.66 0.70
CA ASN A 50 -17.34 -12.79 1.37
C ASN A 50 -16.18 -12.27 2.22
N ASN A 51 -16.27 -12.44 3.53
CA ASN A 51 -15.23 -12.09 4.48
C ASN A 51 -14.63 -13.36 5.09
N GLU A 52 -13.53 -13.83 4.54
CA GLU A 52 -12.81 -15.05 5.00
C GLU A 52 -13.72 -16.28 5.13
N GLY A 53 -14.73 -16.40 4.25
CA GLY A 53 -15.71 -17.51 4.22
C GLY A 53 -17.07 -17.17 4.83
N GLU A 54 -17.20 -16.02 5.51
CA GLU A 54 -18.49 -15.50 5.98
C GLU A 54 -19.16 -14.68 4.88
N GLU A 55 -20.25 -15.19 4.32
CA GLU A 55 -20.97 -14.55 3.22
C GLU A 55 -22.19 -13.77 3.71
N ASN A 56 -22.32 -12.53 3.24
CA ASN A 56 -23.52 -11.71 3.40
C ASN A 56 -23.74 -10.74 2.23
N PHE A 57 -24.87 -10.03 2.21
CA PHE A 57 -25.13 -8.95 1.26
C PHE A 57 -25.06 -7.61 1.99
N VAL A 58 -24.27 -6.68 1.46
CA VAL A 58 -24.05 -5.36 2.04
C VAL A 58 -24.64 -4.29 1.14
N ASN A 59 -25.61 -3.54 1.67
CA ASN A 59 -26.25 -2.44 0.96
C ASN A 59 -25.29 -1.24 0.89
N PHE A 60 -24.61 -1.08 -0.25
CA PHE A 60 -23.69 0.02 -0.49
C PHE A 60 -23.75 0.48 -1.95
N THR A 61 -24.24 1.70 -2.17
CA THR A 61 -24.34 2.34 -3.48
C THR A 61 -23.89 3.80 -3.47
N ASN A 62 -23.34 4.27 -2.34
CA ASN A 62 -22.96 5.66 -2.14
C ASN A 62 -21.59 5.96 -2.76
N VAL A 63 -21.58 6.03 -4.09
CA VAL A 63 -20.41 6.25 -4.92
C VAL A 63 -20.62 7.53 -5.74
N SER A 64 -19.65 8.45 -5.68
CA SER A 64 -19.69 9.73 -6.39
C SER A 64 -18.36 10.04 -7.07
N ASP A 65 -18.41 10.82 -8.14
CA ASP A 65 -17.24 11.40 -8.81
C ASP A 65 -16.95 12.85 -8.38
N ASP A 66 -17.72 13.36 -7.41
CA ASP A 66 -17.50 14.63 -6.73
C ASP A 66 -16.67 14.40 -5.44
N ILE A 67 -15.44 14.90 -5.43
CA ILE A 67 -14.53 14.72 -4.29
C ILE A 67 -14.98 15.53 -3.06
N GLU A 68 -15.55 16.72 -3.25
CA GLU A 68 -16.01 17.59 -2.17
C GLU A 68 -17.19 16.94 -1.45
N GLU A 69 -18.16 16.41 -2.22
CA GLU A 69 -19.32 15.69 -1.66
C GLU A 69 -18.88 14.50 -0.80
N VAL A 70 -17.88 13.75 -1.27
CA VAL A 70 -17.40 12.54 -0.61
C VAL A 70 -16.66 12.86 0.68
N ILE A 71 -15.80 13.88 0.70
CA ILE A 71 -14.89 14.10 1.84
C ILE A 71 -15.37 15.17 2.83
N SER A 72 -16.27 16.09 2.46
CA SER A 72 -16.60 17.28 3.27
C SER A 72 -17.03 17.01 4.72
N ASP A 73 -17.77 15.92 4.98
CA ASP A 73 -18.27 15.57 6.31
C ASP A 73 -17.60 14.32 6.92
N ALA A 74 -16.54 13.82 6.29
CA ALA A 74 -15.82 12.64 6.74
C ALA A 74 -14.99 12.93 7.99
N GLU A 75 -15.03 12.00 8.94
CA GLU A 75 -14.17 11.99 10.13
C GLU A 75 -12.82 11.31 9.84
N ILE A 76 -12.84 10.33 8.93
CA ILE A 76 -11.67 9.60 8.43
C ILE A 76 -11.82 9.51 6.90
N ILE A 77 -10.79 9.93 6.18
CA ILE A 77 -10.66 9.79 4.73
C ILE A 77 -9.61 8.71 4.48
N GLN A 78 -10.03 7.53 4.03
CA GLN A 78 -9.12 6.45 3.67
C GLN A 78 -8.67 6.61 2.22
N VAL A 79 -7.39 6.90 2.01
CA VAL A 79 -6.77 6.98 0.69
C VAL A 79 -6.26 5.58 0.31
N ILE A 80 -6.90 4.96 -0.68
CA ILE A 80 -6.62 3.59 -1.14
C ILE A 80 -6.43 3.59 -2.66
N ILE A 81 -5.24 4.02 -3.07
CA ILE A 81 -4.83 4.23 -4.46
C ILE A 81 -3.42 3.66 -4.68
N PRO A 82 -2.95 3.54 -5.93
CA PRO A 82 -1.52 3.35 -6.18
C PRO A 82 -0.70 4.58 -5.73
N SER A 83 0.51 4.37 -5.21
CA SER A 83 1.39 5.42 -4.68
C SER A 83 1.80 6.44 -5.74
N THR A 84 1.75 6.05 -7.03
CA THR A 84 1.95 6.91 -8.20
C THR A 84 0.93 8.04 -8.35
N PHE A 85 -0.20 7.98 -7.66
CA PHE A 85 -1.28 8.96 -7.79
C PHE A 85 -1.45 9.87 -6.57
N ILE A 86 -0.59 9.79 -5.55
CA ILE A 86 -0.78 10.56 -4.31
C ILE A 86 -0.84 12.06 -4.58
N GLU A 87 0.06 12.64 -5.37
CA GLU A 87 0.04 14.08 -5.69
C GLU A 87 -1.25 14.46 -6.42
N TYR A 88 -1.66 13.66 -7.41
CA TYR A 88 -2.92 13.89 -8.13
C TYR A 88 -4.11 13.96 -7.18
N TYR A 89 -4.20 13.00 -6.24
CA TYR A 89 -5.31 12.98 -5.28
C TYR A 89 -5.18 14.08 -4.23
N ALA A 90 -3.96 14.41 -3.80
CA ALA A 90 -3.71 15.52 -2.90
C ALA A 90 -4.20 16.84 -3.51
N HIS A 91 -3.87 17.13 -4.77
CA HIS A 91 -4.34 18.36 -5.46
C HIS A 91 -5.87 18.49 -5.52
N ILE A 92 -6.59 17.40 -5.81
CA ILE A 92 -8.05 17.47 -5.88
C ILE A 92 -8.73 17.50 -4.50
N MET A 93 -8.05 17.00 -3.47
CA MET A 93 -8.57 16.97 -2.11
C MET A 93 -8.24 18.24 -1.33
N ALA A 94 -7.07 18.85 -1.57
CA ALA A 94 -6.51 19.97 -0.82
C ALA A 94 -7.50 21.12 -0.58
N PRO A 95 -8.35 21.54 -1.55
CA PRO A 95 -9.30 22.63 -1.33
C PRO A 95 -10.44 22.33 -0.34
N PHE A 96 -10.70 21.05 -0.04
CA PHE A 96 -11.90 20.62 0.69
C PHE A 96 -11.60 19.89 2.01
N VAL A 97 -10.33 19.59 2.28
CA VAL A 97 -9.91 18.98 3.55
C VAL A 97 -9.91 20.02 4.68
N ASN A 98 -10.10 19.56 5.92
CA ASN A 98 -10.05 20.41 7.11
C ASN A 98 -9.37 19.74 8.31
N GLU A 99 -9.09 20.53 9.34
CA GLU A 99 -8.31 20.12 10.52
C GLU A 99 -8.96 19.04 11.38
N ASN A 100 -10.27 18.78 11.23
CA ASN A 100 -10.97 17.76 12.02
C ASN A 100 -10.95 16.36 11.39
N GLN A 101 -10.25 16.21 10.26
CA GLN A 101 -10.23 14.99 9.46
C GLN A 101 -8.90 14.26 9.60
N ILE A 102 -8.97 12.94 9.65
CA ILE A 102 -7.81 12.07 9.50
C ILE A 102 -7.73 11.56 8.07
N ILE A 103 -6.69 11.95 7.35
CA ILE A 103 -6.33 11.37 6.05
C ILE A 103 -5.46 10.14 6.33
N LEU A 104 -6.08 8.97 6.27
CA LEU A 104 -5.45 7.68 6.49
C LEU A 104 -5.03 7.08 5.15
N PHE A 105 -3.73 6.97 4.90
CA PHE A 105 -3.22 6.17 3.79
C PHE A 105 -3.28 4.69 4.16
N ASN A 106 -4.41 4.05 3.84
CA ASN A 106 -4.62 2.61 3.99
C ASN A 106 -4.05 1.85 2.78
N MET A 107 -2.76 2.03 2.57
CA MET A 107 -1.94 1.40 1.54
C MET A 107 -0.48 1.76 1.84
N ALA A 108 0.47 1.13 1.16
CA ALA A 108 1.87 1.50 1.31
C ALA A 108 2.16 2.83 0.58
N ALA A 109 2.04 3.95 1.29
CA ALA A 109 1.95 5.28 0.69
C ALA A 109 3.27 5.86 0.17
N ALA A 110 4.40 5.28 0.57
CA ALA A 110 5.71 5.84 0.28
C ALA A 110 5.83 7.30 0.75
N MET A 111 5.60 7.54 2.04
CA MET A 111 5.59 8.88 2.65
C MET A 111 4.47 9.77 2.09
N GLY A 112 3.27 9.19 1.92
CA GLY A 112 2.12 9.88 1.35
C GLY A 112 1.75 11.15 2.10
N SER A 113 1.94 11.15 3.42
CA SER A 113 1.72 12.31 4.29
C SER A 113 2.64 13.48 3.94
N ALA A 114 3.96 13.26 3.88
CA ALA A 114 4.93 14.29 3.49
C ALA A 114 4.66 14.82 2.08
N ARG A 115 4.31 13.93 1.14
CA ARG A 115 3.95 14.30 -0.24
C ARG A 115 2.69 15.15 -0.30
N PHE A 116 1.69 14.86 0.52
CA PHE A 116 0.48 15.68 0.62
C PHE A 116 0.81 17.05 1.23
N VAL A 117 1.64 17.10 2.27
CA VAL A 117 2.09 18.37 2.86
C VAL A 117 2.79 19.26 1.82
N ASN A 118 3.64 18.70 0.97
CA ASN A 118 4.24 19.45 -0.13
C ASN A 118 3.18 20.10 -1.05
N VAL A 119 2.11 19.37 -1.37
CA VAL A 119 1.00 19.92 -2.17
C VAL A 119 0.28 21.06 -1.45
N LEU A 120 0.03 20.94 -0.15
CA LEU A 120 -0.58 22.03 0.63
C LEU A 120 0.30 23.29 0.62
N GLU A 121 1.61 23.13 0.78
CA GLU A 121 2.59 24.23 0.74
C GLU A 121 2.66 24.89 -0.64
N ASP A 122 2.74 24.08 -1.71
CA ASP A 122 2.79 24.53 -3.09
C ASP A 122 1.53 25.29 -3.51
N GLU A 123 0.36 24.87 -3.01
CA GLU A 123 -0.92 25.55 -3.26
C GLU A 123 -1.21 26.70 -2.28
N HIS A 124 -0.31 26.94 -1.31
CA HIS A 124 -0.46 27.96 -0.28
C HIS A 124 -1.74 27.79 0.57
N ILE A 125 -2.10 26.54 0.85
CA ILE A 125 -3.26 26.17 1.66
C ILE A 125 -2.79 25.93 3.10
N ASP A 126 -3.01 26.94 3.95
CA ASP A 126 -2.59 26.95 5.36
C ASP A 126 -3.63 26.23 6.25
N ILE A 127 -3.64 24.89 6.15
CA ILE A 127 -4.41 24.00 7.00
C ILE A 127 -3.52 22.85 7.46
N ARG A 128 -3.87 22.27 8.61
CA ARG A 128 -3.12 21.15 9.19
C ARG A 128 -4.04 19.96 9.48
N PRO A 129 -4.49 19.21 8.46
CA PRO A 129 -5.26 17.98 8.68
C PRO A 129 -4.37 16.93 9.36
N HIS A 130 -5.01 15.94 9.97
CA HIS A 130 -4.29 14.81 10.53
C HIS A 130 -3.89 13.87 9.39
N PHE A 131 -2.64 13.44 9.34
CA PHE A 131 -2.16 12.45 8.38
C PHE A 131 -1.68 11.21 9.10
N ALA A 132 -2.17 10.05 8.67
CA ALA A 132 -1.76 8.75 9.19
C ALA A 132 -1.43 7.77 8.07
N GLU A 133 -0.43 6.93 8.28
CA GLU A 133 0.02 5.92 7.31
C GLU A 133 0.00 4.52 7.89
N LEU A 134 -0.42 3.57 7.05
CA LEU A 134 -0.19 2.14 7.26
C LEU A 134 0.97 1.66 6.40
N ASN A 135 1.66 0.61 6.85
CA ASN A 135 2.77 0.03 6.07
C ASN A 135 2.32 -0.79 4.85
N THR A 136 1.03 -1.15 4.78
CA THR A 136 0.41 -1.91 3.69
C THR A 136 -1.12 -1.76 3.75
N LEU A 137 -1.82 -2.23 2.72
CA LEU A 137 -3.29 -2.34 2.72
C LEU A 137 -3.77 -3.31 3.81
N THR A 138 -4.88 -3.00 4.48
CA THR A 138 -5.52 -3.83 5.54
C THR A 138 -6.13 -5.14 5.05
N TYR A 139 -6.22 -5.34 3.73
CA TYR A 139 -6.95 -6.46 3.12
C TYR A 139 -6.14 -7.18 2.04
N GLY A 140 -6.20 -8.51 2.04
CA GLY A 140 -6.00 -9.33 0.85
C GLY A 140 -7.36 -9.56 0.17
N THR A 141 -7.59 -8.93 -0.99
CA THR A 141 -8.94 -8.91 -1.57
C THR A 141 -8.98 -8.77 -3.09
N ARG A 142 -10.11 -9.17 -3.68
CA ARG A 142 -10.48 -9.00 -5.08
C ARG A 142 -11.94 -8.59 -5.20
N VAL A 143 -12.22 -7.77 -6.21
CA VAL A 143 -13.58 -7.31 -6.53
C VAL A 143 -13.91 -7.74 -7.95
N ASP A 144 -15.03 -8.44 -8.08
CA ASP A 144 -15.67 -8.74 -9.35
C ASP A 144 -16.79 -7.73 -9.57
N PHE A 145 -16.51 -6.71 -10.39
CA PHE A 145 -17.45 -5.66 -10.70
C PHE A 145 -18.62 -6.13 -11.57
N ASP A 146 -18.41 -7.14 -12.41
CA ASP A 146 -19.44 -7.64 -13.34
C ASP A 146 -20.56 -8.37 -12.58
N ASN A 147 -20.25 -8.91 -11.40
CA ASN A 147 -21.18 -9.61 -10.54
C ASN A 147 -21.44 -8.91 -9.20
N ALA A 148 -20.83 -7.74 -8.96
CA ALA A 148 -20.87 -7.01 -7.69
C ALA A 148 -20.49 -7.89 -6.48
N VAL A 149 -19.38 -8.63 -6.60
CA VAL A 149 -18.85 -9.49 -5.54
C VAL A 149 -17.55 -8.91 -4.99
N VAL A 150 -17.45 -8.84 -3.67
CA VAL A 150 -16.21 -8.53 -2.94
C VAL A 150 -15.75 -9.80 -2.23
N ASP A 151 -14.58 -10.30 -2.60
CA ASP A 151 -13.92 -11.42 -1.95
C ASP A 151 -12.74 -10.90 -1.11
N LEU A 152 -12.91 -10.91 0.20
CA LEU A 152 -11.88 -10.58 1.17
C LEU A 152 -11.30 -11.89 1.70
N SER A 153 -10.18 -12.30 1.13
CA SER A 153 -9.52 -13.57 1.42
C SER A 153 -8.58 -13.50 2.63
N LEU A 154 -8.19 -12.30 3.08
CA LEU A 154 -7.39 -12.09 4.28
C LEU A 154 -7.68 -10.73 4.93
N ASN A 155 -8.05 -10.76 6.21
CA ASN A 155 -7.92 -9.59 7.08
C ASN A 155 -6.49 -9.55 7.63
N VAL A 156 -5.73 -8.50 7.31
CA VAL A 156 -4.33 -8.43 7.72
C VAL A 156 -4.24 -8.34 9.25
N GLN A 157 -3.48 -9.26 9.84
CA GLN A 157 -3.48 -9.52 11.28
C GLN A 157 -2.55 -8.60 12.09
N LYS A 158 -1.66 -7.87 11.40
CA LYS A 158 -0.80 -6.86 12.01
C LYS A 158 -0.38 -5.80 11.00
N LEU A 159 -0.66 -4.54 11.28
CA LEU A 159 -0.16 -3.41 10.48
C LEU A 159 0.52 -2.40 11.38
N TYR A 160 1.59 -1.79 10.91
CA TYR A 160 2.19 -0.66 11.59
C TYR A 160 1.46 0.62 11.19
N PHE A 161 1.13 1.44 12.20
CA PHE A 161 0.40 2.69 12.08
C PHE A 161 1.22 3.81 12.69
N THR A 162 1.29 4.95 12.01
CA THR A 162 1.87 6.16 12.57
C THR A 162 1.20 7.40 12.00
N SER A 163 1.24 8.50 12.74
CA SER A 163 0.84 9.82 12.25
C SER A 163 2.06 10.61 11.82
N PHE A 164 1.90 11.42 10.79
CA PHE A 164 2.95 12.35 10.33
C PHE A 164 3.30 13.35 11.44
N TYR A 165 2.26 13.96 12.03
CA TYR A 165 2.39 14.86 13.16
C TYR A 165 2.38 14.08 14.47
N GLN A 166 3.52 14.03 15.15
CA GLN A 166 3.70 13.22 16.36
C GLN A 166 2.82 13.66 17.54
N ASP A 167 2.46 14.94 17.60
CA ASP A 167 1.52 15.47 18.59
C ASP A 167 0.09 14.92 18.43
N GLN A 168 -0.25 14.37 17.27
CA GLN A 168 -1.58 13.80 16.95
C GLN A 168 -1.62 12.27 17.03
N LEU A 169 -0.46 11.61 17.15
CA LEU A 169 -0.32 10.15 17.01
C LEU A 169 -1.26 9.34 17.92
N SER A 170 -1.40 9.74 19.19
CA SER A 170 -2.22 8.96 20.13
C SER A 170 -3.71 9.09 19.82
N ASP A 171 -4.19 10.29 19.52
CA ASP A 171 -5.60 10.55 19.20
C ASP A 171 -6.00 9.87 17.88
N ASP A 172 -5.12 9.94 16.88
CA ASP A 172 -5.34 9.28 15.59
C ASP A 172 -5.38 7.77 15.73
N PHE A 173 -4.43 7.20 16.47
CA PHE A 173 -4.38 5.76 16.73
C PHE A 173 -5.65 5.28 17.44
N GLU A 174 -6.07 5.95 18.51
CA GLU A 174 -7.29 5.59 19.25
C GLU A 174 -8.56 5.66 18.39
N LYS A 175 -8.59 6.56 17.40
CA LYS A 175 -9.72 6.68 16.48
C LYS A 175 -9.70 5.59 15.40
N VAL A 176 -8.54 5.32 14.81
CA VAL A 176 -8.39 4.34 13.72
C VAL A 176 -8.44 2.90 14.24
N GLU A 177 -7.94 2.62 15.44
CA GLU A 177 -8.00 1.28 16.07
C GLU A 177 -9.44 0.76 16.21
N LYS A 178 -10.43 1.66 16.31
CA LYS A 178 -11.86 1.30 16.37
C LYS A 178 -12.39 0.64 15.10
N ILE A 179 -11.80 0.95 13.95
CA ILE A 179 -12.15 0.33 12.65
C ILE A 179 -11.15 -0.73 12.20
N TYR A 180 -9.91 -0.64 12.68
CA TYR A 180 -8.85 -1.60 12.37
C TYR A 180 -8.12 -2.02 13.66
N PRO A 181 -8.63 -3.02 14.41
CA PRO A 181 -8.07 -3.40 15.72
C PRO A 181 -6.68 -4.06 15.65
N ASN A 182 -6.23 -4.43 14.45
CA ASN A 182 -4.94 -5.11 14.23
C ASN A 182 -3.79 -4.14 13.95
N ILE A 183 -4.02 -2.83 14.04
CA ILE A 183 -2.95 -1.85 13.90
C ILE A 183 -2.06 -1.80 15.15
N VAL A 184 -0.80 -1.47 14.96
CA VAL A 184 0.21 -1.34 16.00
C VAL A 184 0.85 0.02 15.86
N LYS A 185 0.77 0.81 16.94
CA LYS A 185 1.29 2.17 16.99
C LYS A 185 2.82 2.19 16.85
N GLU A 186 3.32 3.07 15.99
CA GLU A 186 4.74 3.36 15.81
C GLU A 186 4.98 4.87 15.83
N GLU A 187 6.11 5.28 16.40
CA GLU A 187 6.50 6.69 16.52
C GLU A 187 7.28 7.19 15.30
N ASN A 188 7.83 6.27 14.50
CA ASN A 188 8.71 6.63 13.40
C ASN A 188 8.08 6.29 12.03
N LEU A 189 7.86 7.33 11.22
CA LEU A 189 7.34 7.21 9.85
C LEU A 189 8.20 6.31 8.96
N TRP A 190 9.52 6.36 9.10
CA TRP A 190 10.43 5.48 8.36
C TRP A 190 10.26 4.01 8.73
N LYS A 191 9.91 3.69 9.98
CA LYS A 191 9.64 2.31 10.35
C LYS A 191 8.40 1.79 9.65
N THR A 192 7.31 2.56 9.63
CA THR A 192 6.10 2.21 8.87
C THR A 192 6.40 2.05 7.37
N ASN A 193 7.21 2.94 6.77
CA ASN A 193 7.60 2.84 5.37
C ASN A 193 8.45 1.58 5.08
N LEU A 194 9.51 1.35 5.87
CA LEU A 194 10.45 0.24 5.69
C LEU A 194 9.84 -1.12 6.08
N GLU A 195 8.70 -1.13 6.76
CA GLU A 195 7.89 -2.33 6.98
C GLU A 195 6.98 -2.66 5.79
N ASN A 196 6.96 -1.86 4.72
CA ASN A 196 6.35 -2.26 3.46
C ASN A 196 7.13 -3.43 2.84
N GLY A 197 6.46 -4.57 2.68
CA GLY A 197 7.07 -5.79 2.14
C GLY A 197 7.10 -5.85 0.60
N ASN A 198 6.46 -4.92 -0.10
CA ASN A 198 6.35 -4.97 -1.56
C ASN A 198 7.70 -4.72 -2.27
N PRO A 199 8.49 -3.68 -1.92
CA PRO A 199 9.72 -3.38 -2.64
C PRO A 199 10.80 -4.47 -2.49
N GLU A 200 10.75 -5.29 -1.44
CA GLU A 200 11.65 -6.44 -1.29
C GLU A 200 11.22 -7.68 -2.11
N VAL A 201 9.91 -7.93 -2.29
CA VAL A 201 9.41 -9.19 -2.89
C VAL A 201 8.94 -9.04 -4.34
N HIS A 202 8.62 -7.84 -4.79
CA HIS A 202 8.09 -7.64 -6.13
C HIS A 202 9.19 -7.42 -7.18
N PRO A 203 10.08 -6.41 -7.07
CA PRO A 203 10.94 -6.01 -8.18
C PRO A 203 11.96 -7.09 -8.56
N GLY A 204 12.83 -7.49 -7.62
CA GLY A 204 13.87 -8.49 -7.87
C GLY A 204 13.32 -9.81 -8.40
N PRO A 205 12.32 -10.42 -7.71
CA PRO A 205 11.66 -11.62 -8.20
C PRO A 205 10.99 -11.48 -9.56
N THR A 206 10.37 -10.35 -9.86
CA THR A 206 9.76 -10.10 -11.18
C THR A 206 10.82 -9.99 -12.27
N LEU A 207 11.93 -9.27 -12.02
CA LEU A 207 13.05 -9.12 -12.97
C LEU A 207 13.65 -10.47 -13.37
N LEU A 208 13.85 -11.37 -12.41
CA LEU A 208 14.36 -12.72 -12.67
C LEU A 208 13.41 -13.59 -13.49
N ASN A 209 12.17 -13.14 -13.71
CA ASN A 209 11.14 -13.84 -14.47
C ASN A 209 10.65 -13.06 -15.71
N VAL A 210 11.30 -11.95 -16.11
CA VAL A 210 10.88 -11.13 -17.27
C VAL A 210 10.71 -11.97 -18.54
N GLY A 211 11.67 -12.84 -18.84
CA GLY A 211 11.56 -13.74 -19.99
C GLY A 211 10.39 -14.73 -19.86
N ARG A 212 9.99 -15.15 -18.65
CA ARG A 212 8.79 -15.97 -18.47
C ARG A 212 7.53 -15.16 -18.72
N ILE A 213 7.48 -13.93 -18.20
CA ILE A 213 6.35 -13.01 -18.31
C ILE A 213 6.03 -12.70 -19.78
N ASP A 214 7.06 -12.44 -20.61
CA ASP A 214 6.87 -12.12 -22.04
C ASP A 214 6.19 -13.24 -22.84
N TYR A 215 6.40 -14.50 -22.45
CA TYR A 215 5.88 -15.67 -23.15
C TYR A 215 4.71 -16.36 -22.41
N SER A 216 4.26 -15.82 -21.28
CA SER A 216 3.18 -16.42 -20.49
C SER A 216 1.85 -15.70 -20.70
N GLY A 217 0.78 -16.46 -20.99
CA GLY A 217 -0.59 -15.99 -20.78
C GLY A 217 -0.98 -16.06 -19.30
N ASP A 218 -0.61 -17.17 -18.65
CA ASP A 218 -0.79 -17.43 -17.22
C ASP A 218 0.58 -17.62 -16.54
N PHE A 219 0.86 -16.82 -15.53
CA PHE A 219 2.05 -16.90 -14.68
C PHE A 219 1.66 -16.55 -13.26
N SER A 220 2.19 -17.25 -12.26
CA SER A 220 2.06 -16.89 -10.85
C SER A 220 3.43 -16.61 -10.25
N LEU A 221 3.69 -15.35 -9.90
CA LEU A 221 4.97 -14.93 -9.34
C LEU A 221 5.26 -15.71 -8.05
N TYR A 222 4.31 -15.75 -7.13
CA TYR A 222 4.52 -16.41 -5.83
C TYR A 222 4.60 -17.92 -5.96
N LYS A 223 3.77 -18.56 -6.79
CA LYS A 223 3.76 -20.02 -6.93
C LYS A 223 4.93 -20.57 -7.75
N GLU A 224 5.33 -19.84 -8.80
CA GLU A 224 6.28 -20.33 -9.82
C GLU A 224 7.59 -19.52 -9.83
N GLY A 225 7.50 -18.20 -9.72
CA GLY A 225 8.64 -17.28 -9.90
C GLY A 225 9.53 -17.10 -8.67
N ILE A 226 8.99 -17.33 -7.46
CA ILE A 226 9.76 -17.33 -6.22
C ILE A 226 10.43 -18.69 -6.04
N THR A 227 11.66 -18.78 -6.52
CA THR A 227 12.51 -19.96 -6.35
C THR A 227 13.55 -19.74 -5.25
N LYS A 228 14.31 -20.78 -4.91
CA LYS A 228 15.45 -20.68 -3.99
C LYS A 228 16.47 -19.60 -4.38
N HIS A 229 16.65 -19.31 -5.68
CA HIS A 229 17.60 -18.30 -6.14
C HIS A 229 16.98 -16.91 -6.11
N THR A 230 15.69 -16.81 -6.45
CA THR A 230 14.90 -15.59 -6.30
C THR A 230 14.90 -15.09 -4.86
N VAL A 231 14.75 -16.01 -3.89
CA VAL A 231 14.82 -15.70 -2.46
C VAL A 231 16.20 -15.18 -2.03
N ARG A 232 17.30 -15.60 -2.68
CA ARG A 232 18.64 -15.05 -2.35
C ARG A 232 18.73 -13.57 -2.67
N LEU A 233 18.17 -13.14 -3.80
CA LEU A 233 18.12 -11.72 -4.16
C LEU A 233 17.19 -10.95 -3.22
N LEU A 234 16.03 -11.52 -2.89
CA LEU A 234 15.11 -10.95 -1.90
C LEU A 234 15.81 -10.73 -0.55
N HIS A 235 16.51 -11.74 -0.02
CA HIS A 235 17.26 -11.59 1.23
C HIS A 235 18.40 -10.56 1.14
N ALA A 236 19.01 -10.38 -0.03
CA ALA A 236 20.03 -9.35 -0.21
C ALA A 236 19.43 -7.93 -0.07
N VAL A 237 18.26 -7.70 -0.67
CA VAL A 237 17.49 -6.45 -0.50
C VAL A 237 17.00 -6.29 0.94
N GLU A 238 16.52 -7.36 1.55
CA GLU A 238 16.12 -7.37 2.96
C GLU A 238 17.27 -6.92 3.87
N LEU A 239 18.49 -7.46 3.70
CA LEU A 239 19.64 -7.08 4.53
C LEU A 239 20.00 -5.59 4.42
N GLU A 240 19.86 -5.01 3.23
CA GLU A 240 20.03 -3.57 3.01
C GLU A 240 18.93 -2.78 3.72
N ARG A 241 17.66 -3.19 3.57
CA ARG A 241 16.50 -2.60 4.29
C ARG A 241 16.66 -2.65 5.81
N LEU A 242 17.05 -3.79 6.37
CA LEU A 242 17.32 -3.94 7.80
C LEU A 242 18.47 -3.03 8.26
N SER A 243 19.48 -2.82 7.41
CA SER A 243 20.59 -1.92 7.72
C SER A 243 20.17 -0.45 7.73
N LEU A 244 19.25 -0.04 6.85
CA LEU A 244 18.61 1.29 6.91
C LEU A 244 17.89 1.49 8.25
N GLY A 245 17.06 0.53 8.66
CA GLY A 245 16.35 0.60 9.95
C GLY A 245 17.30 0.74 11.14
N ARG A 246 18.34 -0.12 11.20
CA ARG A 246 19.37 -0.05 12.27
C ARG A 246 20.09 1.30 12.30
N ARG A 247 20.37 1.89 11.14
CA ARG A 247 21.01 3.22 11.05
C ARG A 247 20.11 4.33 11.60
N LEU A 248 18.79 4.20 11.44
CA LEU A 248 17.76 5.09 11.99
C LEU A 248 17.39 4.78 13.45
N GLY A 249 17.96 3.74 14.04
CA GLY A 249 17.81 3.41 15.46
C GLY A 249 16.64 2.49 15.81
N PHE A 250 16.07 1.75 14.84
CA PHE A 250 15.01 0.77 15.10
C PHE A 250 15.26 -0.56 14.37
N GLU A 251 14.70 -1.64 14.92
CA GLU A 251 14.72 -2.95 14.29
C GLU A 251 13.48 -3.14 13.42
N LEU A 252 13.69 -3.80 12.28
CA LEU A 252 12.67 -4.15 11.31
C LEU A 252 12.47 -5.67 11.27
N GLN A 253 11.29 -6.11 10.88
CA GLN A 253 10.98 -7.52 10.73
C GLN A 253 11.65 -8.10 9.48
N THR A 254 12.02 -9.38 9.53
CA THR A 254 12.40 -10.13 8.32
C THR A 254 11.19 -10.32 7.42
N ALA A 255 11.43 -10.54 6.13
CA ALA A 255 10.43 -10.85 5.11
C ALA A 255 9.57 -12.05 5.49
N LYS A 256 10.17 -13.08 6.11
CA LYS A 256 9.44 -14.24 6.65
C LYS A 256 8.56 -13.81 7.83
N GLU A 257 9.13 -13.13 8.82
CA GLU A 257 8.42 -12.80 10.05
C GLU A 257 7.26 -11.82 9.81
N ALA A 258 7.51 -10.78 9.03
CA ALA A 258 6.50 -9.78 8.68
C ALA A 258 5.25 -10.41 8.06
N ARG A 259 5.44 -11.37 7.15
CA ARG A 259 4.33 -12.03 6.44
C ARG A 259 3.60 -13.05 7.30
N ILE A 260 4.31 -13.71 8.23
CA ILE A 260 3.66 -14.57 9.23
C ILE A 260 2.77 -13.73 10.14
N GLN A 261 3.29 -12.64 10.71
CA GLN A 261 2.52 -11.80 11.64
C GLN A 261 1.34 -11.07 10.97
N ARG A 262 1.43 -10.84 9.65
CA ARG A 262 0.33 -10.27 8.86
C ARG A 262 -0.74 -11.30 8.48
N GLY A 263 -0.50 -12.59 8.69
CA GLY A 263 -1.43 -13.68 8.34
C GLY A 263 -1.30 -14.21 6.91
N TYR A 264 -0.29 -13.80 6.14
CA TYR A 264 -0.10 -14.27 4.76
C TYR A 264 0.61 -15.63 4.68
N LEU A 265 1.44 -15.94 5.67
CA LEU A 265 2.22 -17.18 5.77
C LEU A 265 1.95 -17.85 7.12
N GLU A 266 2.03 -19.16 7.15
CA GLU A 266 1.93 -19.95 8.38
C GLU A 266 3.32 -20.32 8.91
N ARG A 267 3.45 -20.48 10.23
CA ARG A 267 4.65 -21.03 10.86
C ARG A 267 4.42 -22.48 11.26
N ASN A 268 4.48 -23.37 10.28
CA ASN A 268 4.37 -24.82 10.51
C ASN A 268 5.72 -25.43 10.89
N ASP A 269 6.81 -24.96 10.30
CA ASP A 269 8.20 -25.33 10.61
C ASP A 269 9.11 -24.08 10.57
N GLU A 270 9.95 -23.90 11.60
CA GLU A 270 10.87 -22.76 11.70
C GLU A 270 11.91 -22.77 10.58
N ASP A 271 12.36 -23.95 10.16
CA ASP A 271 13.40 -24.12 9.14
C ASP A 271 12.85 -24.12 7.71
N GLU A 272 11.53 -23.96 7.56
CA GLU A 272 10.92 -23.96 6.24
C GLU A 272 11.44 -22.79 5.38
N PRO A 273 12.01 -23.09 4.19
CA PRO A 273 12.58 -22.04 3.35
C PRO A 273 11.50 -21.13 2.80
N LEU A 274 11.78 -19.83 2.75
CA LEU A 274 10.81 -18.79 2.39
C LEU A 274 10.12 -19.03 1.03
N ASN A 275 10.81 -19.61 0.04
CA ASN A 275 10.17 -19.93 -1.23
C ASN A 275 9.06 -20.97 -1.07
N ARG A 276 9.18 -21.98 -0.19
CA ARG A 276 8.09 -22.94 0.01
C ARG A 276 6.89 -22.29 0.67
N LEU A 277 7.14 -21.46 1.68
CA LEU A 277 6.08 -20.69 2.34
C LEU A 277 5.29 -19.85 1.33
N PHE A 278 5.95 -19.16 0.40
CA PHE A 278 5.26 -18.44 -0.67
C PHE A 278 4.50 -19.36 -1.62
N ASN A 279 5.14 -20.42 -2.10
CA ASN A 279 4.58 -21.28 -3.14
C ASN A 279 3.36 -22.07 -2.66
N GLU A 280 3.31 -22.40 -1.37
CA GLU A 280 2.29 -23.23 -0.74
C GLU A 280 1.29 -22.40 0.09
N SER A 281 1.50 -21.10 0.26
CA SER A 281 0.58 -20.21 0.98
C SER A 281 -0.81 -20.24 0.36
N PRO A 282 -1.88 -20.43 1.16
CA PRO A 282 -3.25 -20.40 0.66
C PRO A 282 -3.66 -19.02 0.13
N VAL A 283 -2.94 -17.96 0.53
CA VAL A 283 -3.20 -16.59 0.08
C VAL A 283 -2.35 -16.27 -1.16
N PHE A 284 -1.03 -16.36 -1.06
CA PHE A 284 -0.13 -15.91 -2.15
C PHE A 284 -0.20 -16.79 -3.39
N SER A 285 -0.37 -18.11 -3.24
CA SER A 285 -0.36 -19.03 -4.38
C SER A 285 -1.56 -18.84 -5.33
N GLN A 286 -2.61 -18.17 -4.87
CA GLN A 286 -3.81 -17.85 -5.65
C GLN A 286 -3.65 -16.56 -6.46
N ILE A 287 -2.63 -15.74 -6.16
CA ILE A 287 -2.45 -14.44 -6.80
C ILE A 287 -1.85 -14.64 -8.20
N PRO A 288 -2.54 -14.17 -9.26
CA PRO A 288 -1.96 -14.13 -10.59
C PRO A 288 -0.77 -13.18 -10.61
N GLY A 289 0.32 -13.62 -11.23
CA GLY A 289 1.48 -12.80 -11.51
C GLY A 289 1.21 -11.81 -12.65
N PRO A 290 2.16 -10.89 -12.92
CA PRO A 290 2.05 -9.98 -14.04
C PRO A 290 2.13 -10.74 -15.37
N ASN A 291 1.28 -10.35 -16.32
CA ASN A 291 1.27 -10.88 -17.70
C ASN A 291 1.96 -9.96 -18.71
N LYS A 292 2.53 -8.84 -18.24
CA LYS A 292 3.31 -7.88 -19.02
C LYS A 292 4.45 -7.36 -18.16
N VAL A 293 5.60 -7.11 -18.78
CA VAL A 293 6.78 -6.57 -18.08
C VAL A 293 6.50 -5.17 -17.53
N LYS A 294 5.80 -4.32 -18.28
CA LYS A 294 5.28 -3.04 -17.77
C LYS A 294 4.10 -3.30 -16.83
N ASN A 295 4.41 -3.54 -15.56
CA ASN A 295 3.45 -3.78 -14.49
C ASN A 295 3.87 -3.07 -13.19
N ARG A 296 2.96 -2.98 -12.23
CA ARG A 296 3.14 -2.23 -10.97
C ARG A 296 4.27 -2.76 -10.08
N TYR A 297 4.59 -4.06 -10.14
CA TYR A 297 5.72 -4.63 -9.40
C TYR A 297 7.07 -4.06 -9.84
N LEU A 298 7.17 -3.59 -11.09
CA LEU A 298 8.36 -2.90 -11.58
C LEU A 298 8.16 -1.37 -11.61
N THR A 299 6.99 -0.87 -12.01
CA THR A 299 6.85 0.58 -12.20
C THR A 299 6.61 1.35 -10.92
N GLU A 300 5.90 0.77 -9.95
CA GLU A 300 5.52 1.45 -8.70
C GLU A 300 6.45 1.08 -7.56
N ASP A 301 6.65 -0.23 -7.31
CA ASP A 301 7.48 -0.69 -6.19
C ASP A 301 8.97 -0.33 -6.34
N ILE A 302 9.42 -0.03 -7.58
CA ILE A 302 10.75 0.53 -7.81
C ILE A 302 10.74 2.04 -7.56
N ALA A 303 9.91 2.79 -8.30
CA ALA A 303 9.90 4.24 -8.25
C ALA A 303 9.57 4.81 -6.85
N TYR A 304 8.67 4.17 -6.11
CA TYR A 304 8.19 4.64 -4.80
C TYR A 304 8.64 3.74 -3.64
N GLY A 305 9.45 2.72 -3.92
CA GLY A 305 9.98 1.81 -2.91
C GLY A 305 11.50 1.77 -2.96
N LEU A 306 12.05 1.07 -3.95
CA LEU A 306 13.50 0.87 -4.05
C LEU A 306 14.28 2.17 -4.27
N VAL A 307 13.79 3.09 -5.10
CA VAL A 307 14.45 4.39 -5.32
C VAL A 307 14.44 5.22 -4.04
N LEU A 308 13.33 5.22 -3.30
CA LEU A 308 13.23 5.90 -2.01
C LEU A 308 14.21 5.31 -0.99
N TRP A 309 14.31 3.98 -0.90
CA TRP A 309 15.24 3.30 0.01
C TRP A 309 16.71 3.53 -0.38
N SER A 310 17.01 3.56 -1.68
CA SER A 310 18.34 3.90 -2.21
C SER A 310 18.70 5.36 -1.90
N SER A 311 17.76 6.29 -2.07
CA SER A 311 17.93 7.70 -1.71
C SER A 311 18.14 7.90 -0.22
N LEU A 312 17.36 7.20 0.62
CA LEU A 312 17.57 7.19 2.06
C LEU A 312 18.96 6.67 2.41
N GLY A 313 19.39 5.57 1.81
CA GLY A 313 20.71 4.99 2.03
C GLY A 313 21.84 5.98 1.75
N ARG A 314 21.77 6.71 0.63
CA ARG A 314 22.73 7.78 0.32
C ARG A 314 22.74 8.88 1.40
N GLU A 315 21.55 9.29 1.85
CA GLU A 315 21.40 10.35 2.86
C GLU A 315 22.01 9.98 4.21
N ILE A 316 21.77 8.74 4.68
CA ILE A 316 22.19 8.30 6.03
C ILE A 316 23.52 7.52 6.04
N GLY A 317 24.17 7.37 4.89
CA GLY A 317 25.46 6.71 4.73
C GLY A 317 25.41 5.18 4.83
N VAL A 318 24.37 4.57 4.27
CA VAL A 318 24.18 3.11 4.18
C VAL A 318 24.19 2.69 2.72
N GLU A 319 25.11 1.79 2.35
CA GLU A 319 25.19 1.26 0.99
C GLU A 319 24.01 0.34 0.69
N THR A 320 23.44 0.46 -0.52
CA THR A 320 22.31 -0.36 -0.99
C THR A 320 22.56 -0.98 -2.38
N PRO A 321 23.69 -1.69 -2.58
CA PRO A 321 24.14 -2.10 -3.92
C PRO A 321 23.18 -3.07 -4.65
N ASN A 322 22.45 -3.94 -3.93
CA ASN A 322 21.49 -4.85 -4.57
C ASN A 322 20.22 -4.11 -4.98
N ILE A 323 19.74 -3.19 -4.13
CA ILE A 323 18.65 -2.27 -4.48
C ILE A 323 19.03 -1.47 -5.74
N ASP A 324 20.21 -0.84 -5.74
CA ASP A 324 20.70 -0.05 -6.88
C ASP A 324 20.81 -0.88 -8.17
N ALA A 325 21.35 -2.11 -8.07
CA ALA A 325 21.44 -3.00 -9.22
C ALA A 325 20.07 -3.37 -9.81
N ILE A 326 19.07 -3.62 -8.96
CA ILE A 326 17.69 -3.89 -9.39
C ILE A 326 17.12 -2.67 -10.13
N ILE A 327 17.31 -1.46 -9.60
CA ILE A 327 16.86 -0.21 -10.22
C ILE A 327 17.50 -0.06 -11.61
N VAL A 328 18.82 -0.26 -11.75
CA VAL A 328 19.54 -0.16 -13.04
C VAL A 328 19.00 -1.15 -14.07
N ILE A 329 18.84 -2.42 -13.68
CA ILE A 329 18.36 -3.48 -14.58
C ILE A 329 16.92 -3.20 -15.02
N ALA A 330 16.04 -2.83 -14.08
CA ALA A 330 14.66 -2.49 -14.41
C ALA A 330 14.57 -1.26 -15.32
N SER A 331 15.39 -0.25 -15.07
CA SER A 331 15.48 0.96 -15.89
C SER A 331 15.85 0.62 -17.33
N THR A 332 16.83 -0.27 -17.51
CA THR A 332 17.26 -0.76 -18.82
C THR A 332 16.14 -1.51 -19.54
N ILE A 333 15.44 -2.41 -18.84
CA ILE A 333 14.38 -3.25 -19.43
C ILE A 333 13.13 -2.43 -19.79
N LEU A 334 12.78 -1.44 -18.98
CA LEU A 334 11.59 -0.61 -19.18
C LEU A 334 11.86 0.67 -19.99
N GLU A 335 13.11 0.91 -20.38
CA GLU A 335 13.55 2.11 -21.11
C GLU A 335 13.13 3.41 -20.38
N ARG A 336 13.32 3.44 -19.06
CA ARG A 336 12.96 4.54 -18.16
C ARG A 336 14.04 4.71 -17.10
N ASP A 337 14.44 5.94 -16.79
CA ASP A 337 15.43 6.15 -15.74
C ASP A 337 14.73 6.30 -14.39
N PHE A 338 14.69 5.23 -13.61
CA PHE A 338 14.04 5.26 -12.31
C PHE A 338 14.82 6.09 -11.27
N PHE A 339 16.11 6.36 -11.45
CA PHE A 339 16.81 7.29 -10.55
C PHE A 339 16.41 8.74 -10.78
N GLU A 340 15.97 9.09 -11.99
CA GLU A 340 15.43 10.42 -12.31
C GLU A 340 13.93 10.52 -12.01
N GLU A 341 13.16 9.46 -12.25
CA GLU A 341 11.69 9.48 -12.15
C GLU A 341 11.14 9.05 -10.78
N GLY A 342 11.93 8.34 -9.98
CA GLY A 342 11.49 7.79 -8.69
C GLY A 342 11.52 8.80 -7.55
N LEU A 343 10.75 8.53 -6.50
CA LEU A 343 10.65 9.37 -5.32
C LEU A 343 11.95 9.33 -4.51
N THR A 344 12.52 10.49 -4.23
CA THR A 344 13.75 10.67 -3.46
C THR A 344 13.51 11.40 -2.13
N ILE A 345 14.55 11.47 -1.31
CA ILE A 345 14.53 12.28 -0.08
C ILE A 345 14.37 13.78 -0.41
N ASP A 346 14.97 14.25 -1.51
CA ASP A 346 14.89 15.66 -1.90
C ASP A 346 13.45 16.05 -2.28
N ASP A 347 12.73 15.17 -2.97
CA ASP A 347 11.31 15.38 -3.31
C ASP A 347 10.42 15.48 -2.06
N LEU A 348 10.78 14.78 -0.99
CA LEU A 348 10.05 14.78 0.28
C LEU A 348 10.39 15.99 1.16
N GLY A 349 11.62 16.48 1.08
CA GLY A 349 12.17 17.48 1.99
C GLY A 349 12.70 16.85 3.28
N ARG A 350 14.03 16.91 3.48
CA ARG A 350 14.76 16.27 4.58
C ARG A 350 14.18 16.56 5.97
N GLU A 351 13.87 17.82 6.24
CA GLU A 351 13.33 18.25 7.55
C GLU A 351 11.98 17.58 7.85
N LYS A 352 11.10 17.49 6.85
CA LYS A 352 9.75 16.91 6.96
C LYS A 352 9.77 15.43 7.33
N VAL A 353 10.81 14.72 6.88
CA VAL A 353 10.97 13.28 7.14
C VAL A 353 12.00 13.00 8.23
N GLY A 354 12.41 14.03 8.99
CA GLY A 354 13.25 13.89 10.19
C GLY A 354 14.68 13.43 9.90
N LEU A 355 15.32 13.94 8.84
CA LEU A 355 16.69 13.59 8.42
C LEU A 355 17.71 14.74 8.54
N ASP A 356 17.50 15.65 9.50
CA ASP A 356 18.38 16.81 9.74
C ASP A 356 19.57 16.54 10.66
#